data_AF-A0A9P0DAN3-F1
#
_entry.id   AF-A0A9P0DAN3-F1
#
_cell.length_a   1.000
_cell.length_b   1.000
_cell.length_c   1.000
_cell.angle_alpha   90.00
_cell.angle_beta   90.00
_cell.angle_gamma   90.00
#
_symmetry.space_group_name_H-M   'P 1'
#
loop_
_entity.id
_entity.type
_entity.pdbx_description
1 polymer ?
#
loop_
_entity_poly.entity_id
_entity_poly.type
_entity_poly.pdbx_seq_one_letter_code
_entity_poly.pdbx_strand_id
1 'polypeptide(L)'
;MDSKSKANDGPLDSKLVIANLTSTTKADAAAYMLQAAINLKIFYPKLIHCTCVAHRVNRIAEEIRNLFPLVNHFINYMKKVFLKAPLRVQMQMYKEKLPGVPLPPKLVITRWETGLEAVFSYFEHCDEIQLVMSEFNDNISEAIREAKKILKNPKLKQQLAYINGNYKLIVSTITLLERQEVNLCE
;
A
#
# COMPACT_ATOMS: atom_id res chain seq x y z
N MET A 1 -56.65 2.65 14.00
CA MET A 1 -56.49 4.09 13.78
C MET A 1 -55.46 4.54 14.80
N ASP A 2 -54.18 4.46 14.45
CA ASP A 2 -53.38 5.56 13.86
C ASP A 2 -53.40 6.80 14.79
N SER A 3 -52.29 7.40 15.23
CA SER A 3 -50.94 7.40 14.66
C SER A 3 -49.96 8.21 15.54
N LYS A 4 -48.68 7.78 15.50
CA LYS A 4 -47.44 8.58 15.43
C LYS A 4 -47.17 9.66 16.49
N SER A 5 -46.23 9.39 17.40
CA SER A 5 -45.34 10.40 17.98
C SER A 5 -44.08 10.56 17.11
N LYS A 6 -43.76 11.82 16.80
CA LYS A 6 -42.64 12.30 16.00
C LYS A 6 -41.28 11.84 16.56
N ALA A 7 -40.39 11.37 15.68
CA ALA A 7 -38.96 11.27 15.96
C ALA A 7 -38.35 12.67 15.87
N ASN A 8 -37.60 13.04 16.89
CA ASN A 8 -36.87 14.30 17.01
C ASN A 8 -35.42 14.02 16.60
N ASP A 9 -34.92 14.75 15.60
CA ASP A 9 -33.53 14.67 15.16
C ASP A 9 -32.59 15.23 16.23
N GLY A 10 -31.62 14.41 16.64
CA GLY A 10 -30.50 14.74 17.52
C GLY A 10 -29.24 14.04 17.01
N PRO A 11 -28.04 14.60 17.29
CA PRO A 11 -26.87 14.49 16.43
C PRO A 11 -26.30 13.06 16.38
N LEU A 12 -25.87 12.64 15.18
CA LEU A 12 -25.13 11.40 14.97
C LEU A 12 -23.84 11.43 15.81
N ASP A 13 -23.92 10.88 17.03
CA ASP A 13 -22.77 10.58 17.87
C ASP A 13 -21.94 9.49 17.17
N SER A 14 -20.69 9.83 16.88
CA SER A 14 -19.65 9.07 16.19
C SER A 14 -19.13 7.87 16.99
N LYS A 15 -20.04 7.10 17.58
CA LYS A 15 -19.74 5.76 18.07
C LYS A 15 -19.86 4.82 16.89
N LEU A 16 -18.72 4.29 16.47
CA LEU A 16 -18.65 3.09 15.64
C LEU A 16 -19.48 2.00 16.32
N VAL A 17 -20.77 1.90 15.95
CA VAL A 17 -21.68 0.85 16.41
C VAL A 17 -21.23 -0.45 15.76
N ILE A 18 -20.24 -1.10 16.37
CA ILE A 18 -20.10 -2.56 16.28
C ILE A 18 -20.70 -3.09 17.58
N ALA A 19 -22.01 -2.90 17.76
CA ALA A 19 -22.74 -3.48 18.87
C ALA A 19 -24.04 -4.05 18.32
N ASN A 20 -24.13 -5.38 18.40
CA ASN A 20 -25.32 -6.21 18.24
C ASN A 20 -25.88 -6.30 16.81
N LEU A 21 -25.56 -7.39 16.08
CA LEU A 21 -26.45 -8.12 15.15
C LEU A 21 -25.67 -9.26 14.42
N THR A 22 -26.20 -10.48 14.55
CA THR A 22 -26.02 -11.70 13.71
C THR A 22 -24.98 -11.66 12.58
N SER A 23 -23.92 -12.48 12.72
CA SER A 23 -22.94 -12.91 11.70
C SER A 23 -22.60 -11.91 10.59
N THR A 24 -21.68 -10.99 10.86
CA THR A 24 -21.07 -10.12 9.83
C THR A 24 -19.87 -10.81 9.18
N THR A 25 -19.82 -10.88 7.84
CA THR A 25 -18.64 -11.38 7.12
C THR A 25 -17.77 -10.22 6.64
N LYS A 26 -16.48 -10.23 7.01
CA LYS A 26 -15.46 -9.34 6.43
C LYS A 26 -14.89 -10.04 5.21
N ALA A 27 -15.06 -9.43 4.04
CA ALA A 27 -14.57 -9.98 2.78
C ALA A 27 -13.87 -8.91 1.94
N ASP A 28 -13.09 -9.34 0.95
CA ASP A 28 -12.62 -8.43 -0.09
C ASP A 28 -13.81 -7.88 -0.91
N ALA A 29 -13.57 -6.83 -1.70
CA ALA A 29 -14.60 -6.24 -2.55
C ALA A 29 -14.75 -6.96 -3.90
N ALA A 30 -14.23 -8.18 -4.06
CA ALA A 30 -14.32 -8.89 -5.33
C ALA A 30 -15.78 -9.27 -5.64
N ALA A 31 -16.13 -9.23 -6.92
CA ALA A 31 -17.49 -9.50 -7.37
C ALA A 31 -17.98 -10.89 -6.93
N TYR A 32 -17.09 -11.88 -6.88
CA TYR A 32 -17.45 -13.23 -6.44
C TYR A 32 -17.73 -13.31 -4.93
N MET A 33 -17.04 -12.53 -4.08
CA MET A 33 -17.32 -12.49 -2.64
C MET A 33 -18.67 -11.84 -2.36
N LEU A 34 -19.01 -10.80 -3.12
CA LEU A 34 -20.35 -10.20 -3.07
C LEU A 34 -21.42 -11.21 -3.50
N GLN A 35 -21.18 -11.94 -4.62
CA GLN A 35 -22.11 -12.97 -5.08
C GLN A 35 -22.26 -14.11 -4.08
N ALA A 36 -21.17 -14.55 -3.45
CA ALA A 36 -21.20 -15.55 -2.40
C ALA A 36 -22.03 -15.08 -1.20
N ALA A 37 -21.85 -13.83 -0.76
CA ALA A 37 -22.65 -13.26 0.32
C ALA A 37 -24.14 -13.15 -0.05
N ILE A 38 -24.47 -12.76 -1.28
CA ILE A 38 -25.85 -12.75 -1.79
C ILE A 38 -26.46 -14.16 -1.73
N ASN A 39 -25.73 -15.17 -2.21
CA ASN A 39 -26.19 -16.56 -2.20
C ASN A 39 -26.37 -17.08 -0.77
N LEU A 40 -25.45 -16.73 0.15
CA LEU A 40 -25.53 -17.11 1.56
C LEU A 40 -26.67 -16.41 2.30
N LYS A 41 -27.13 -15.24 1.85
CA LYS A 41 -28.23 -14.50 2.46
C LYS A 41 -29.56 -15.28 2.45
N ILE A 42 -29.71 -16.22 1.52
CA ILE A 42 -30.86 -17.14 1.48
C ILE A 42 -30.91 -18.00 2.75
N PHE A 43 -29.76 -18.50 3.19
CA PHE A 43 -29.61 -19.32 4.40
C PHE A 43 -29.49 -18.46 5.67
N TYR A 44 -28.95 -17.25 5.53
CA TYR A 44 -28.73 -16.30 6.62
C TYR A 44 -29.37 -14.94 6.29
N PRO A 45 -30.70 -14.77 6.47
CA PRO A 45 -31.41 -13.55 6.03
C PRO A 45 -30.91 -12.25 6.65
N LYS A 46 -30.25 -12.33 7.82
CA LYS A 46 -29.65 -11.20 8.53
C LYS A 46 -28.16 -10.98 8.22
N LEU A 47 -27.58 -11.72 7.26
CA LEU A 47 -26.19 -11.56 6.85
C LEU A 47 -25.97 -10.17 6.26
N ILE A 48 -24.98 -9.46 6.82
CA ILE A 48 -24.50 -8.18 6.32
C ILE A 48 -23.10 -8.39 5.74
N HIS A 49 -22.95 -8.10 4.45
CA HIS A 49 -21.67 -8.10 3.77
C HIS A 49 -20.97 -6.75 3.98
N CYS A 50 -19.82 -6.77 4.64
CA CYS A 50 -19.01 -5.59 4.86
C CYS A 50 -17.68 -5.74 4.13
N THR A 51 -17.39 -4.82 3.21
CA THR A 51 -16.06 -4.75 2.59
C THR A 51 -15.03 -4.44 3.67
N CYS A 52 -13.94 -5.22 3.69
CA CYS A 52 -12.84 -5.01 4.62
C CYS A 52 -12.28 -3.58 4.52
N VAL A 53 -12.15 -2.88 5.66
CA VAL A 53 -11.56 -1.54 5.73
C VAL A 53 -10.12 -1.57 5.19
N ALA A 54 -9.36 -2.64 5.46
CA ALA A 54 -8.02 -2.81 4.92
C ALA A 54 -8.03 -2.79 3.37
N HIS A 55 -9.04 -3.43 2.75
CA HIS A 55 -9.20 -3.40 1.29
C HIS A 55 -9.49 -1.98 0.77
N ARG A 56 -10.28 -1.19 1.48
CA ARG A 56 -10.55 0.21 1.10
C ARG A 56 -9.30 1.09 1.22
N VAL A 57 -8.57 0.96 2.32
CA VAL A 57 -7.31 1.71 2.52
C VAL A 57 -6.26 1.30 1.48
N ASN A 58 -6.21 0.02 1.11
CA ASN A 58 -5.37 -0.48 0.02
C ASN A 58 -5.69 0.17 -1.32
N ARG A 59 -6.97 0.39 -1.67
CA ARG A 59 -7.33 1.15 -2.88
C ARG A 59 -6.85 2.60 -2.84
N ILE A 60 -6.84 3.24 -1.68
CA ILE A 60 -6.29 4.60 -1.54
C ILE A 60 -4.79 4.59 -1.87
N ALA A 61 -4.04 3.57 -1.42
CA ALA A 61 -2.63 3.42 -1.78
C ALA A 61 -2.42 3.21 -3.28
N GLU A 62 -3.31 2.48 -3.97
CA GLU A 62 -3.29 2.34 -5.43
C GLU A 62 -3.54 3.69 -6.13
N GLU A 63 -4.50 4.47 -5.66
CA GLU A 63 -4.77 5.78 -6.24
C GLU A 63 -3.60 6.75 -6.05
N ILE A 64 -2.94 6.72 -4.89
CA ILE A 64 -1.70 7.50 -4.69
C ILE A 64 -0.66 7.10 -5.73
N ARG A 65 -0.46 5.81 -5.98
CA ARG A 65 0.47 5.33 -7.00
C ARG A 65 0.10 5.86 -8.40
N ASN A 66 -1.18 5.92 -8.73
CA ASN A 66 -1.67 6.46 -10.01
C ASN A 66 -1.44 7.97 -10.13
N LEU A 67 -1.54 8.71 -9.02
CA LEU A 67 -1.26 10.15 -8.97
C LEU A 67 0.23 10.48 -9.14
N PHE A 68 1.13 9.55 -8.82
CA PHE A 68 2.59 9.74 -8.91
C PHE A 68 3.25 8.76 -9.90
N PRO A 69 2.96 8.85 -11.21
CA PRO A 69 3.46 7.91 -12.20
C PRO A 69 5.00 7.91 -12.28
N LEU A 70 5.66 9.06 -12.08
CA LEU A 70 7.13 9.16 -12.07
C LEU A 70 7.74 8.32 -10.93
N VAL A 71 7.23 8.47 -9.70
CA VAL A 71 7.66 7.68 -8.55
C VAL A 71 7.36 6.21 -8.77
N ASN A 72 6.17 5.88 -9.28
CA ASN A 72 5.80 4.51 -9.62
C ASN A 72 6.78 3.87 -10.63
N HIS A 73 7.11 4.58 -11.71
CA HIS A 73 8.11 4.12 -12.68
C HIS A 73 9.49 3.93 -12.04
N PHE A 74 9.92 4.87 -11.20
CA PHE A 74 11.16 4.76 -10.46
C PHE A 74 11.22 3.48 -9.63
N ILE A 75 10.22 3.23 -8.76
CA ILE A 75 10.14 2.02 -7.94
C ILE A 75 10.20 0.75 -8.81
N ASN A 76 9.46 0.73 -9.93
CA ASN A 76 9.45 -0.40 -10.86
C ASN A 76 10.81 -0.64 -11.53
N TYR A 77 11.55 0.41 -11.89
CA TYR A 77 12.88 0.26 -12.47
C TYR A 77 13.92 -0.14 -11.43
N MET A 78 13.93 0.47 -10.25
CA MET A 78 14.80 0.06 -9.14
C MET A 78 14.58 -1.41 -8.79
N LYS A 79 13.32 -1.86 -8.77
CA LYS A 79 12.98 -3.28 -8.63
C LYS A 79 13.64 -4.16 -9.68
N LYS A 80 13.55 -3.77 -10.96
CA LYS A 80 14.16 -4.53 -12.07
C LYS A 80 15.67 -4.56 -11.94
N VAL A 81 16.31 -3.45 -11.53
CA VAL A 81 17.75 -3.37 -11.28
C VAL A 81 18.16 -4.39 -10.22
N PHE A 82 17.51 -4.38 -9.06
CA PHE A 82 17.89 -5.27 -7.95
C PHE A 82 17.43 -6.73 -8.11
N LEU A 83 16.37 -7.01 -8.88
CA LEU A 83 15.90 -8.39 -9.11
C LEU A 83 16.59 -9.09 -10.28
N LYS A 84 16.99 -8.36 -11.34
CA LYS A 84 17.55 -8.98 -12.56
C LYS A 84 19.07 -8.94 -12.63
N ALA A 85 19.74 -8.10 -11.86
CA ALA A 85 21.18 -8.17 -11.75
C ALA A 85 21.61 -9.37 -10.89
N PRO A 86 22.82 -9.95 -11.10
CA PRO A 86 23.33 -10.95 -10.18
C PRO A 86 23.39 -10.33 -8.78
N LEU A 87 22.50 -10.80 -7.91
CA LEU A 87 22.31 -10.36 -6.53
C LEU A 87 23.65 -10.23 -5.78
N ARG A 88 24.64 -11.04 -6.14
CA ARG A 88 25.98 -11.02 -5.54
C ARG A 88 26.81 -9.78 -5.82
N VAL A 89 26.72 -9.15 -7.01
CA VAL A 89 27.62 -8.01 -7.33
C VAL A 89 26.96 -6.70 -6.94
N GLN A 90 25.72 -6.45 -7.39
CA GLN A 90 25.04 -5.17 -7.14
C GLN A 90 24.57 -5.01 -5.69
N MET A 91 24.11 -6.08 -5.03
CA MET A 91 23.79 -5.97 -3.60
C MET A 91 25.05 -5.92 -2.73
N GLN A 92 26.17 -6.50 -3.18
CA GLN A 92 27.44 -6.34 -2.48
C GLN A 92 27.91 -4.89 -2.56
N MET A 93 27.88 -4.27 -3.75
CA MET A 93 28.18 -2.84 -3.91
C MET A 93 27.24 -1.96 -3.07
N TYR A 94 25.94 -2.29 -3.02
CA TYR A 94 24.99 -1.59 -2.15
C TYR A 94 25.36 -1.72 -0.66
N LYS A 95 25.64 -2.94 -0.19
CA LYS A 95 26.02 -3.20 1.21
C LYS A 95 27.38 -2.62 1.60
N GLU A 96 28.34 -2.61 0.68
CA GLU A 96 29.67 -2.03 0.88
C GLU A 96 29.61 -0.52 1.02
N LYS A 97 28.78 0.14 0.19
CA LYS A 97 28.66 1.60 0.19
C LYS A 97 27.70 2.14 1.23
N LEU A 98 26.70 1.35 1.59
CA LEU A 98 25.67 1.72 2.56
C LEU A 98 25.63 0.72 3.71
N PRO A 99 26.73 0.59 4.47
CA PRO A 99 26.75 -0.28 5.62
C PRO A 99 25.72 0.21 6.64
N GLY A 100 24.70 -0.62 6.90
CA GLY A 100 23.64 -0.32 7.86
C GLY A 100 22.34 0.24 7.25
N VAL A 101 22.31 0.58 5.96
CA VAL A 101 21.04 0.89 5.28
C VAL A 101 20.38 -0.42 4.89
N PRO A 102 19.17 -0.73 5.40
CA PRO A 102 18.46 -1.92 4.95
C PRO A 102 18.19 -1.79 3.45
N LEU A 103 18.30 -2.92 2.74
CA LEU A 103 17.79 -2.96 1.37
C LEU A 103 16.33 -2.48 1.39
N PRO A 104 15.90 -1.68 0.40
CA PRO A 104 14.50 -1.31 0.29
C PRO A 104 13.66 -2.58 0.44
N PRO A 105 12.60 -2.55 1.26
CA PRO A 105 11.83 -3.74 1.60
C PRO A 105 11.54 -4.53 0.33
N LYS A 106 11.83 -5.83 0.39
CA LYS A 106 11.76 -6.75 -0.75
C LYS A 106 10.48 -6.43 -1.51
N LEU A 107 10.59 -5.89 -2.73
CA LEU A 107 9.46 -5.37 -3.49
C LEU A 107 8.55 -6.53 -3.95
N VAL A 108 7.87 -7.18 -3.00
CA VAL A 108 6.95 -8.28 -3.21
C VAL A 108 5.76 -7.71 -3.98
N ILE A 109 5.46 -8.30 -5.13
CA ILE A 109 4.41 -7.81 -6.06
C ILE A 109 3.03 -7.81 -5.37
N THR A 110 2.85 -8.67 -4.37
CA THR A 110 1.53 -9.10 -3.87
C THR A 110 1.08 -8.45 -2.55
N ARG A 111 1.91 -7.63 -1.90
CA ARG A 111 1.48 -6.86 -0.70
C ARG A 111 1.69 -5.36 -0.95
N TRP A 112 0.60 -4.60 -0.99
CA TRP A 112 0.64 -3.20 -1.46
C TRP A 112 1.23 -2.21 -0.45
N GLU A 113 1.25 -2.56 0.83
CA GLU A 113 1.97 -1.83 1.88
C GLU A 113 3.45 -1.61 1.50
N THR A 114 4.08 -2.65 0.92
CA THR A 114 5.47 -2.64 0.45
C THR A 114 5.80 -1.55 -0.57
N GLY A 115 4.79 -1.05 -1.32
CA GLY A 115 4.99 -0.03 -2.34
C GLY A 115 5.26 1.36 -1.75
N LEU A 116 4.46 1.76 -0.75
CA LEU A 116 4.64 3.04 -0.05
C LEU A 116 5.82 3.01 0.91
N GLU A 117 6.04 1.88 1.60
CA GLU A 117 7.23 1.69 2.43
C GLU A 117 8.53 1.82 1.63
N ALA A 118 8.57 1.26 0.42
CA ALA A 118 9.70 1.45 -0.47
C ALA A 118 9.89 2.94 -0.81
N VAL A 119 8.81 3.67 -1.14
CA VAL A 119 8.89 5.11 -1.40
C VAL A 119 9.50 5.87 -0.22
N PHE A 120 9.11 5.54 1.01
CA PHE A 120 9.67 6.17 2.21
C PHE A 120 11.16 5.85 2.39
N SER A 121 11.55 4.59 2.21
CA SER A 121 12.96 4.17 2.24
C SER A 121 13.80 4.86 1.16
N TYR A 122 13.28 4.97 -0.08
CA TYR A 122 13.96 5.68 -1.16
C TYR A 122 14.03 7.19 -0.91
N PHE A 123 13.06 7.78 -0.21
CA PHE A 123 13.14 9.18 0.22
C PHE A 123 14.27 9.39 1.23
N GLU A 124 14.36 8.53 2.24
CA GLU A 124 15.36 8.62 3.32
C GLU A 124 16.79 8.39 2.82
N HIS A 125 16.97 7.60 1.75
CA HIS A 125 18.28 7.23 1.21
C HIS A 125 18.49 7.67 -0.24
N CYS A 126 17.82 8.74 -0.68
CA CYS A 126 17.79 9.12 -2.09
C CYS A 126 19.18 9.46 -2.65
N ASP A 127 20.02 10.15 -1.86
CA ASP A 127 21.34 10.61 -2.26
C ASP A 127 22.32 9.43 -2.35
N GLU A 128 22.28 8.55 -1.37
CA GLU A 128 23.02 7.32 -1.29
C GLU A 128 22.72 6.39 -2.46
N ILE A 129 21.44 6.25 -2.80
CA ILE A 129 20.99 5.42 -3.91
C ILE A 129 21.41 6.04 -5.24
N GLN A 130 21.39 7.37 -5.36
CA GLN A 130 21.90 8.07 -6.54
C GLN A 130 23.40 7.81 -6.73
N LEU A 131 24.19 7.81 -5.65
CA LEU A 131 25.61 7.47 -5.67
C LEU A 131 25.84 6.03 -6.16
N VAL A 132 25.14 5.04 -5.58
CA VAL A 132 25.27 3.64 -5.98
C VAL A 132 24.88 3.44 -7.45
N MET A 133 23.75 4.03 -7.86
CA MET A 133 23.25 3.92 -9.22
C MET A 133 24.18 4.56 -10.25
N SER A 134 24.98 5.56 -9.87
CA SER A 134 25.93 6.22 -10.78
C SER A 134 27.00 5.25 -11.32
N GLU A 135 27.38 4.25 -10.52
CA GLU A 135 28.43 3.28 -10.84
C GLU A 135 27.98 2.14 -11.73
N PHE A 136 26.67 1.92 -11.81
CA PHE A 136 26.13 0.84 -12.63
C PHE A 136 26.31 1.16 -14.12
N ASN A 137 26.82 0.21 -14.89
CA ASN A 137 26.94 0.36 -16.33
C ASN A 137 25.53 0.34 -16.98
N ASP A 138 25.12 1.47 -17.53
CA ASP A 138 23.81 1.68 -18.15
C ASP A 138 23.69 1.12 -19.57
N ASN A 139 24.80 0.69 -20.18
CA ASN A 139 24.79 0.02 -21.49
C ASN A 139 24.32 -1.44 -21.40
N ILE A 140 24.35 -2.04 -20.21
CA ILE A 140 24.06 -3.48 -20.02
C ILE A 140 22.56 -3.71 -19.74
N SER A 141 21.84 -2.69 -19.26
CA SER A 141 20.44 -2.85 -18.88
C SER A 141 19.64 -1.58 -19.09
N GLU A 142 18.55 -1.70 -19.86
CA GLU A 142 17.54 -0.65 -19.99
C GLU A 142 16.98 -0.21 -18.64
N ALA A 143 16.84 -1.13 -17.68
CA ALA A 143 16.34 -0.78 -16.35
C ALA A 143 17.30 0.15 -15.59
N ILE A 144 18.62 -0.05 -15.74
CA ILE A 144 19.64 0.82 -15.12
C ILE A 144 19.59 2.20 -15.79
N ARG A 145 19.51 2.24 -17.13
CA ARG A 145 19.43 3.49 -17.90
C ARG A 145 18.22 4.33 -17.52
N GLU A 146 17.02 3.72 -17.47
CA GLU A 146 15.80 4.44 -17.11
C GLU A 146 15.78 4.86 -15.63
N ALA A 147 16.28 4.02 -14.72
CA ALA A 147 16.42 4.40 -13.31
C ALA A 147 17.34 5.62 -13.13
N LYS A 148 18.50 5.65 -13.80
CA LYS A 148 19.41 6.80 -13.79
C LYS A 148 18.76 8.07 -14.36
N LYS A 149 18.00 7.94 -15.45
CA LYS A 149 17.28 9.06 -16.07
C LYS A 149 16.26 9.66 -15.10
N ILE A 150 15.51 8.82 -14.40
CA ILE A 150 14.51 9.26 -13.41
C ILE A 150 15.19 9.88 -12.18
N LEU A 151 16.31 9.32 -11.70
CA LEU A 151 17.07 9.88 -10.57
C LEU A 151 17.61 11.30 -10.83
N LYS A 152 17.91 11.63 -12.09
CA LYS A 152 18.32 12.99 -12.50
C LYS A 152 17.15 13.98 -12.57
N ASN A 153 15.90 13.50 -12.50
CA ASN A 153 14.74 14.36 -12.56
C ASN A 153 14.52 15.06 -11.20
N PRO A 154 14.61 16.40 -11.12
CA PRO A 154 14.45 17.11 -9.86
C PRO A 154 13.05 16.93 -9.23
N LYS A 155 12.03 16.62 -10.04
CA LYS A 155 10.68 16.33 -9.55
C LYS A 155 10.60 15.04 -8.73
N LEU A 156 11.53 14.10 -8.91
CA LEU A 156 11.52 12.84 -8.17
C LEU A 156 11.63 13.11 -6.67
N LYS A 157 12.67 13.83 -6.23
CA LYS A 157 12.87 14.17 -4.81
C LYS A 157 11.67 14.92 -4.23
N GLN A 158 11.11 15.86 -5.00
CA GLN A 158 9.92 16.61 -4.58
C GLN A 158 8.71 15.70 -4.37
N GLN A 159 8.45 14.77 -5.30
CA GLN A 159 7.32 13.84 -5.19
C GLN A 159 7.53 12.81 -4.09
N LEU A 160 8.75 12.29 -3.92
CA LEU A 160 9.11 11.41 -2.80
C LEU A 160 8.88 12.12 -1.46
N ALA A 161 9.33 13.37 -1.32
CA ALA A 161 9.10 14.19 -0.13
C ALA A 161 7.61 14.44 0.14
N TYR A 162 6.84 14.76 -0.91
CA TYR A 162 5.41 14.97 -0.80
C TYR A 162 4.69 13.70 -0.31
N ILE A 163 4.99 12.55 -0.92
CA ILE A 163 4.38 11.27 -0.53
C ILE A 163 4.73 10.94 0.92
N ASN A 164 6.01 11.09 1.28
CA ASN A 164 6.51 10.84 2.63
C ASN A 164 5.90 11.79 3.69
N GLY A 165 5.62 13.05 3.33
CA GLY A 165 4.99 14.01 4.25
C GLY A 165 3.50 13.80 4.45
N ASN A 166 2.78 13.31 3.43
CA ASN A 166 1.31 13.31 3.43
C ASN A 166 0.67 11.93 3.62
N TYR A 167 1.37 10.83 3.31
CA TYR A 167 0.75 9.50 3.23
C TYR A 167 1.32 8.47 4.22
N LYS A 168 2.18 8.87 5.15
CA LYS A 168 2.71 7.97 6.21
C LYS A 168 1.60 7.26 7.00
N LEU A 169 0.51 7.98 7.29
CA LEU A 169 -0.64 7.44 8.03
C LEU A 169 -1.28 6.22 7.33
N ILE A 170 -1.25 6.17 5.99
CA ILE A 170 -1.88 5.09 5.22
C ILE A 170 -1.18 3.77 5.48
N VAL A 171 0.16 3.77 5.45
CA VAL A 171 0.95 2.57 5.76
C VAL A 171 0.68 2.12 7.19
N SER A 172 0.78 3.02 8.18
CA SER A 172 0.50 2.67 9.57
C SER A 172 -0.92 2.12 9.79
N THR A 173 -1.89 2.65 9.04
CA THR A 173 -3.29 2.19 9.10
C THR A 173 -3.44 0.79 8.50
N ILE A 174 -2.78 0.50 7.37
CA ILE A 174 -2.76 -0.83 6.78
C ILE A 174 -2.12 -1.82 7.76
N THR A 175 -0.93 -1.51 8.29
CA THR A 175 -0.25 -2.38 9.27
C THR A 175 -1.14 -2.68 10.47
N LEU A 176 -1.84 -1.66 11.00
CA LEU A 176 -2.74 -1.83 12.13
C LEU A 176 -3.91 -2.75 11.78
N LEU A 177 -4.55 -2.53 10.63
CA LEU A 177 -5.68 -3.34 10.18
C LEU A 177 -5.28 -4.78 9.84
N GLU A 178 -4.05 -5.00 9.37
CA GLU A 178 -3.51 -6.34 9.13
C GLU A 178 -3.15 -7.08 10.43
N ARG A 179 -2.65 -6.36 11.45
CA ARG A 179 -2.36 -6.94 12.78
C ARG A 179 -3.61 -7.23 13.59
N GLN A 180 -4.68 -6.50 13.35
CA GLN A 180 -6.00 -6.80 13.91
C GLN A 180 -6.63 -7.97 13.16
N GLU A 181 -6.03 -9.16 13.30
CA GLU A 181 -6.77 -10.42 13.14
C GLU A 181 -7.87 -10.43 14.20
N VAL A 182 -8.99 -9.78 13.88
CA VAL A 182 -10.20 -9.91 14.69
C VAL A 182 -10.65 -11.34 14.48
N ASN A 183 -10.41 -12.20 15.48
CA ASN A 183 -10.95 -13.55 15.51
C ASN A 183 -12.45 -13.48 15.21
N LEU A 184 -12.85 -14.15 14.14
CA LEU A 184 -14.26 -14.34 13.82
C LEU A 184 -14.75 -15.48 14.72
N CYS A 185 -15.35 -15.06 15.85
CA CYS A 185 -16.04 -15.83 16.90
C CYS A 185 -15.22 -16.20 18.15
N GLU A 186 -15.77 -15.85 19.31
CA GLU A 186 -16.36 -16.87 20.20
C GLU A 186 -17.84 -17.04 19.83
#